data_AF-A0A7X4JRW3-F1
#
_entry.id   AF-A0A7X4JRW3-F1
#
_cell.length_a   1.000
_cell.length_b   1.000
_cell.length_c   1.000
_cell.angle_alpha   90.00
_cell.angle_beta   90.00
_cell.angle_gamma   90.00
#
_symmetry.space_group_name_H-M   'P 1'
#
loop_
_entity.id
_entity.type
_entity.pdbx_description
1 polymer ?
#
loop_
_entity_poly.entity_id
_entity_poly.type
_entity_poly.pdbx_seq_one_letter_code
_entity_poly.pdbx_strand_id
1 'polypeptide(L)'
;MNAPDAMSIRYQSTLEGIRPDNRAIALVTSLAEKMDVVILSDHAREWGDFVRQNHPFLKVFERQFYSYETGFTKSDPRAFTHVLRTMRVAAEESLFIDDRLPNVETAISVGLKTHHYTTVETLESHLVSRGILS
;
A
#
# COMPACT_ATOMS: atom_id res chain seq x y z
N MET A 1 -36.56 3.66 7.10
CA MET A 1 -35.25 3.70 6.43
C MET A 1 -34.60 5.01 6.81
N ASN A 2 -33.50 4.97 7.58
CA ASN A 2 -32.77 6.19 7.92
C ASN A 2 -31.94 6.60 6.71
N ALA A 3 -32.00 7.87 6.34
CA ALA A 3 -31.11 8.41 5.31
C ALA A 3 -29.65 8.24 5.78
N PRO A 4 -28.73 7.87 4.88
CA PRO A 4 -27.31 7.80 5.23
C PRO A 4 -26.83 9.20 5.65
N ASP A 5 -26.00 9.26 6.70
CA ASP A 5 -25.42 10.53 7.15
C ASP A 5 -24.42 11.07 6.11
N ALA A 6 -24.09 12.37 6.21
CA ALA A 6 -23.24 13.05 5.24
C ALA A 6 -21.82 12.45 5.14
N MET A 7 -21.30 11.84 6.21
CA MET A 7 -20.01 11.14 6.19
C MET A 7 -20.13 9.84 5.40
N SER A 8 -21.20 9.07 5.63
CA SER A 8 -21.54 7.86 4.88
C SER A 8 -21.72 8.12 3.37
N ILE A 9 -22.40 9.20 2.99
CA ILE A 9 -22.60 9.59 1.58
C ILE A 9 -21.27 9.98 0.92
N ARG A 10 -20.45 10.80 1.59
CA ARG A 10 -19.14 11.22 1.06
C ARG A 10 -18.19 10.04 0.94
N TYR A 11 -18.29 9.09 1.86
CA TYR A 11 -17.49 7.87 1.84
C TYR A 11 -17.89 6.98 0.65
N GLN A 12 -19.18 6.74 0.46
CA GLN A 12 -19.69 5.94 -0.65
C GLN A 12 -19.36 6.54 -2.02
N SER A 13 -19.50 7.85 -2.19
CA SER A 13 -19.11 8.52 -3.44
C SER A 13 -17.59 8.49 -3.67
N THR A 14 -16.78 8.52 -2.61
CA THR A 14 -15.32 8.31 -2.71
C THR A 14 -15.00 6.89 -3.17
N LEU A 15 -15.68 5.87 -2.61
CA LEU A 15 -15.51 4.46 -3.00
C LEU A 15 -15.83 4.24 -4.48
N GLU A 16 -16.95 4.77 -4.96
CA GLU A 16 -17.40 4.66 -6.35
C GLU A 16 -16.51 5.45 -7.33
N GLY A 17 -15.74 6.43 -6.83
CA GLY A 17 -14.79 7.24 -7.58
C GLY A 17 -13.41 6.62 -7.74
N ILE A 18 -13.10 5.52 -7.06
CA ILE A 18 -11.78 4.87 -7.17
C ILE A 18 -11.61 4.33 -8.58
N ARG A 19 -10.54 4.76 -9.24
CA ARG A 19 -10.10 4.24 -10.53
C ARG A 19 -8.68 3.71 -10.33
N PRO A 20 -8.51 2.38 -10.24
CA PRO A 20 -7.18 1.80 -10.21
C PRO A 20 -6.40 2.22 -11.46
N ASP A 21 -5.14 2.60 -11.28
CA ASP A 21 -4.25 2.89 -12.40
C ASP A 21 -3.77 1.57 -13.00
N ASN A 22 -4.17 1.30 -14.24
CA ASN A 22 -3.80 0.07 -14.95
C ASN A 22 -2.29 -0.10 -15.11
N ARG A 23 -1.51 1.00 -15.19
CA ARG A 23 -0.05 0.91 -15.27
C ARG A 23 0.55 0.54 -13.93
N ALA A 24 0.05 1.10 -12.84
CA ALA A 24 0.46 0.70 -11.50
C ALA A 24 0.12 -0.78 -11.23
N ILE A 25 -1.06 -1.23 -11.68
CA ILE A 25 -1.46 -2.66 -11.60
C ILE A 25 -0.51 -3.54 -12.40
N ALA A 26 -0.19 -3.18 -13.66
CA ALA A 26 0.72 -3.96 -14.49
C ALA A 26 2.12 -4.04 -13.86
N LEU A 27 2.62 -2.92 -13.33
CA LEU A 27 3.90 -2.86 -12.64
C LEU A 27 3.92 -3.78 -11.42
N VAL A 28 2.97 -3.65 -10.49
CA VAL A 28 2.95 -4.49 -9.28
C VAL A 28 2.75 -5.97 -9.61
N THR A 29 1.98 -6.27 -10.64
CA THR A 29 1.81 -7.66 -11.12
C THR A 29 3.15 -8.22 -11.61
N SER A 30 3.92 -7.46 -12.38
CA SER A 30 5.26 -7.89 -12.84
C SER A 30 6.28 -8.04 -11.71
N LEU A 31 6.16 -7.22 -10.65
CA LEU A 31 7.00 -7.32 -9.47
C LEU A 31 6.65 -8.58 -8.65
N ALA A 32 5.36 -8.89 -8.51
CA ALA A 32 4.87 -10.06 -7.79
C ALA A 32 5.37 -11.39 -8.38
N GLU A 33 5.77 -11.41 -9.66
CA GLU A 33 6.38 -12.59 -10.30
C GLU A 33 7.83 -12.85 -9.83
N LYS A 34 8.49 -11.84 -9.25
CA LYS A 34 9.92 -11.86 -8.91
C LYS A 34 10.21 -11.70 -7.42
N MET A 35 9.29 -11.11 -6.66
CA MET A 35 9.44 -10.82 -5.24
C MET A 35 8.09 -10.74 -4.53
N ASP A 36 8.14 -10.89 -3.22
CA ASP A 36 6.98 -10.68 -2.36
C ASP A 36 6.56 -9.21 -2.40
N VAL A 37 5.32 -8.98 -2.79
CA VAL A 37 4.69 -7.65 -2.73
C VAL A 37 3.56 -7.69 -1.70
N VAL A 38 3.53 -6.69 -0.83
CA VAL A 38 2.55 -6.60 0.27
C VAL A 38 1.87 -5.24 0.30
N ILE A 39 0.64 -5.21 0.84
CA ILE A 39 -0.07 -3.96 1.11
C ILE A 39 0.16 -3.57 2.57
N LEU A 40 0.52 -2.31 2.80
CA LEU A 40 0.41 -1.66 4.11
C LEU A 40 -0.41 -0.39 3.94
N SER A 41 -1.63 -0.36 4.50
CA SER A 41 -2.53 0.77 4.28
C SER A 41 -3.39 1.17 5.46
N ASP A 42 -3.59 2.48 5.59
CA ASP A 42 -4.35 3.09 6.68
C ASP A 42 -5.79 3.31 6.23
N HIS A 43 -6.70 2.44 6.67
CA HIS A 43 -8.12 2.51 6.29
C HIS A 43 -9.05 2.13 7.43
N ALA A 44 -10.29 2.61 7.34
CA ALA A 44 -11.40 2.04 8.08
C ALA A 44 -11.82 0.69 7.46
N ARG A 45 -12.48 -0.17 8.25
CA ARG A 45 -12.87 -1.53 7.86
C ARG A 45 -13.70 -1.55 6.58
N GLU A 46 -14.68 -0.66 6.52
CA GLU A 46 -15.64 -0.54 5.41
C GLU A 46 -14.92 -0.30 4.08
N TRP A 47 -13.81 0.44 4.11
CA TRP A 47 -12.98 0.70 2.93
C TRP A 47 -12.23 -0.56 2.51
N GLY A 48 -11.60 -1.23 3.48
CA GLY A 48 -10.82 -2.42 3.23
C GLY A 48 -11.68 -3.52 2.60
N ASP A 49 -12.88 -3.72 3.14
CA ASP A 49 -13.83 -4.70 2.63
C ASP A 49 -14.32 -4.36 1.22
N PHE A 50 -14.68 -3.09 0.97
CA PHE A 50 -15.08 -2.65 -0.37
C PHE A 50 -13.97 -2.87 -1.40
N VAL A 51 -12.75 -2.42 -1.09
CA VAL A 51 -11.61 -2.48 -2.00
C VAL A 51 -11.24 -3.94 -2.31
N ARG A 52 -11.23 -4.83 -1.30
CA ARG A 52 -10.99 -6.26 -1.49
C ARG A 52 -12.04 -6.93 -2.40
N GLN A 53 -13.32 -6.55 -2.26
CA GLN A 53 -14.41 -7.14 -3.03
C GLN A 53 -14.43 -6.66 -4.50
N ASN A 54 -14.08 -5.40 -4.74
CA ASN A 54 -14.23 -4.77 -6.06
C ASN A 54 -12.95 -4.78 -6.90
N HIS A 55 -11.80 -5.16 -6.33
CA HIS A 55 -10.51 -5.10 -7.02
C HIS A 55 -9.75 -6.43 -6.95
N PRO A 56 -10.07 -7.40 -7.84
CA PRO A 56 -9.45 -8.72 -7.84
C PRO A 56 -7.94 -8.74 -8.02
N PHE A 57 -7.35 -7.69 -8.61
CA PHE A 57 -5.89 -7.57 -8.76
C PHE A 57 -5.16 -7.57 -7.41
N LEU A 58 -5.84 -7.23 -6.31
CA LEU A 58 -5.24 -7.25 -4.97
C LEU A 58 -4.78 -8.65 -4.52
N LYS A 59 -5.16 -9.70 -5.26
CA LYS A 59 -4.68 -11.07 -5.06
C LYS A 59 -3.21 -11.27 -5.41
N VAL A 60 -2.58 -10.36 -6.15
CA VAL A 60 -1.13 -10.41 -6.43
C VAL A 60 -0.29 -10.13 -5.18
N PHE A 61 -0.88 -9.45 -4.19
CA PHE A 61 -0.21 -9.18 -2.93
C PHE A 61 -0.28 -10.40 -2.03
N GLU A 62 0.88 -10.91 -1.64
CA GLU A 62 1.00 -12.08 -0.76
C GLU A 62 0.28 -11.85 0.57
N ARG A 63 0.38 -10.62 1.10
CA ARG A 63 -0.26 -10.23 2.34
C ARG A 63 -0.73 -8.79 2.30
N GLN A 64 -1.81 -8.53 3.03
CA GLN A 64 -2.38 -7.19 3.17
C GLN A 64 -2.48 -6.85 4.66
N PHE A 65 -1.90 -5.72 5.04
CA PHE A 65 -1.88 -5.20 6.40
C PHE A 65 -2.67 -3.89 6.42
N TYR A 66 -3.87 -3.94 6.97
CA TYR A 66 -4.68 -2.74 7.16
C TYR A 66 -4.65 -2.27 8.61
N SER A 67 -4.59 -0.96 8.82
CA SER A 67 -4.52 -0.38 10.16
C SER A 67 -5.69 -0.77 11.07
N TYR A 68 -6.91 -0.99 10.51
CA TYR A 68 -8.06 -1.47 11.28
C TYR A 68 -7.94 -2.93 11.76
N GLU A 69 -7.04 -3.72 11.15
CA GLU A 69 -6.75 -5.12 11.54
C GLU A 69 -5.53 -5.19 12.44
N THR A 70 -4.48 -4.41 12.14
CA THR A 70 -3.21 -4.44 12.88
C THR A 70 -3.20 -3.56 14.13
N GLY A 71 -4.06 -2.53 14.17
CA GLY A 71 -4.08 -1.52 15.22
C GLY A 71 -3.00 -0.44 15.09
N PHE A 72 -2.22 -0.44 14.01
CA PHE A 72 -1.13 0.52 13.77
C PHE A 72 -1.36 1.26 12.45
N THR A 73 -1.23 2.58 12.47
CA THR A 73 -1.18 3.40 11.26
C THR A 73 0.24 3.55 10.75
N LYS A 74 0.43 3.92 9.48
CA LYS A 74 1.74 4.17 8.87
C LYS A 74 2.50 5.38 9.46
N SER A 75 1.85 6.17 10.31
CA SER A 75 2.53 7.18 11.14
C SER A 75 3.23 6.57 12.36
N ASP A 76 3.00 5.29 12.66
CA ASP A 76 3.59 4.56 13.78
C ASP A 76 4.67 3.59 13.26
N PRO A 77 5.93 3.69 13.73
CA PRO A 77 7.01 2.73 13.41
C PRO A 77 6.63 1.26 13.63
N ARG A 78 5.68 0.98 14.55
CA ARG A 78 5.15 -0.36 14.82
C ARG A 78 4.44 -0.98 13.62
N ALA A 79 3.85 -0.18 12.72
CA ALA A 79 3.24 -0.70 11.50
C ALA A 79 4.28 -1.41 10.61
N PHE A 80 5.42 -0.76 10.39
CA PHE A 80 6.50 -1.28 9.55
C PHE A 80 7.21 -2.47 10.18
N THR A 81 7.57 -2.36 11.47
CA THR A 81 8.22 -3.47 12.19
C THR A 81 7.30 -4.68 12.31
N HIS A 82 5.98 -4.49 12.41
CA HIS A 82 5.00 -5.58 12.34
C HIS A 82 5.03 -6.29 10.98
N VAL A 83 5.06 -5.54 9.87
CA VAL A 83 5.17 -6.11 8.51
C VAL A 83 6.46 -6.89 8.37
N LEU A 84 7.61 -6.28 8.66
CA LEU A 84 8.94 -6.90 8.53
C LEU A 84 9.04 -8.21 9.33
N ARG A 85 8.58 -8.21 10.59
CA ARG A 85 8.58 -9.41 11.44
C ARG A 85 7.66 -10.50 10.90
N THR A 86 6.51 -10.12 10.35
CA THR A 86 5.53 -11.07 9.81
C THR A 86 6.03 -11.72 8.52
N MET A 87 6.64 -10.92 7.64
CA MET A 87 7.23 -11.36 6.37
C MET A 87 8.59 -12.02 6.57
N ARG A 88 9.22 -11.87 7.75
CA ARG A 88 10.55 -12.39 8.09
C ARG A 88 11.65 -11.89 7.15
N VAL A 89 11.56 -10.61 6.77
CA VAL A 89 12.53 -9.92 5.90
C VAL A 89 13.22 -8.78 6.63
N ALA A 90 14.45 -8.45 6.24
CA ALA A 90 15.17 -7.30 6.78
C ALA A 90 14.67 -5.98 6.18
N ALA A 91 14.80 -4.90 6.95
CA ALA A 91 14.43 -3.56 6.48
C ALA A 91 15.27 -3.11 5.27
N GLU A 92 16.58 -3.39 5.28
CA GLU A 92 17.48 -3.08 4.17
C GLU A 92 17.21 -3.88 2.88
N GLU A 93 16.49 -5.00 2.97
CA GLU A 93 16.08 -5.83 1.81
C GLU A 93 14.69 -5.43 1.30
N SER A 94 14.01 -4.53 1.99
CA SER A 94 12.64 -4.12 1.71
C SER A 94 12.58 -2.70 1.15
N LEU A 95 11.68 -2.47 0.19
CA LEU A 95 11.38 -1.15 -0.37
C LEU A 95 9.95 -0.75 -0.03
N PHE A 96 9.78 0.38 0.66
CA PHE A 96 8.47 0.96 0.95
C PHE A 96 8.14 2.09 -0.03
N ILE A 97 6.94 2.05 -0.60
CA ILE A 97 6.45 2.99 -1.62
C ILE A 97 5.15 3.60 -1.10
N ASP A 98 5.09 4.92 -0.96
CA ASP A 98 3.92 5.63 -0.46
C ASP A 98 3.89 7.07 -0.99
N ASP A 99 2.70 7.62 -1.20
CA ASP A 99 2.47 8.97 -1.72
C ASP A 99 2.57 10.06 -0.64
N ARG A 100 2.51 9.66 0.64
CA ARG A 100 2.57 10.60 1.77
C ARG A 100 3.96 10.62 2.38
N LEU A 101 4.64 11.77 2.28
CA LEU A 101 5.96 12.00 2.89
C LEU A 101 6.05 11.58 4.37
N PRO A 102 5.07 11.86 5.26
CA PRO A 102 5.17 11.42 6.66
C PRO A 102 5.26 9.89 6.83
N ASN A 103 4.62 9.12 5.95
CA ASN A 103 4.71 7.66 5.97
C ASN A 103 6.10 7.21 5.51
N VAL A 104 6.64 7.86 4.47
CA VAL A 104 7.99 7.63 3.95
C VAL A 104 9.04 7.92 5.02
N GLU A 105 8.92 9.05 5.74
CA GLU A 105 9.82 9.42 6.83
C GLU A 105 9.76 8.41 7.99
N THR A 106 8.55 7.96 8.35
CA THR A 106 8.38 6.94 9.38
C THR A 106 9.03 5.61 8.96
N ALA A 107 8.88 5.20 7.70
CA ALA A 107 9.54 4.03 7.16
C ALA A 107 11.08 4.14 7.19
N ILE A 108 11.63 5.30 6.83
CA ILE A 108 13.08 5.57 6.92
C ILE A 108 13.57 5.39 8.37
N SER A 109 12.80 5.86 9.36
CA SER A 109 13.18 5.76 10.77
C SER A 109 13.37 4.33 11.29
N VAL A 110 12.80 3.33 10.61
CA VAL A 110 12.96 1.90 10.93
C VAL A 110 13.95 1.17 10.01
N GLY A 111 14.68 1.90 9.16
CA GLY A 111 15.72 1.36 8.29
C GLY A 111 15.25 0.87 6.92
N LEU A 112 14.01 1.15 6.52
CA LEU A 112 13.51 0.78 5.19
C LEU A 112 14.16 1.62 4.10
N LYS A 113 14.46 1.00 2.96
CA LYS A 113 14.59 1.76 1.70
C LYS A 113 13.22 2.29 1.32
N THR A 114 13.15 3.50 0.79
CA THR A 114 11.87 4.12 0.46
C THR A 114 11.84 4.76 -0.92
N HIS A 115 10.63 4.98 -1.43
CA HIS A 115 10.33 5.80 -2.59
C HIS A 115 9.07 6.64 -2.29
N HIS A 116 9.19 7.96 -2.41
CA HIS A 116 8.01 8.84 -2.36
C HIS A 116 7.30 8.78 -3.71
N TYR A 117 6.14 8.12 -3.74
CA TYR A 117 5.38 7.90 -4.96
C TYR A 117 4.74 9.20 -5.43
N THR A 118 5.00 9.57 -6.68
CA THR A 118 4.34 10.70 -7.35
C THR A 118 3.67 10.24 -8.64
N THR A 119 4.38 9.48 -9.46
CA THR A 119 3.84 8.86 -10.67
C THR A 119 4.44 7.47 -10.92
N VAL A 120 3.79 6.66 -11.76
CA VAL A 120 4.30 5.34 -12.15
C VAL A 120 5.68 5.45 -12.82
N GLU A 121 5.91 6.47 -13.66
CA GLU A 121 7.18 6.67 -14.36
C GLU A 121 8.35 6.92 -13.39
N THR A 122 8.10 7.72 -12.35
CA THR A 122 9.11 7.99 -11.32
C THR A 122 9.46 6.74 -10.52
N LEU A 123 8.45 5.89 -10.27
CA LEU A 123 8.65 4.61 -9.61
C LEU A 123 9.40 3.63 -10.52
N GLU A 124 9.00 3.49 -11.78
CA GLU A 124 9.68 2.63 -12.77
C GLU A 124 11.17 3.02 -12.88
N SER A 125 11.46 4.30 -13.04
CA SER A 125 12.83 4.82 -13.13
C SER A 125 13.65 4.49 -11.88
N HIS A 126 13.04 4.64 -10.69
CA HIS A 126 13.68 4.30 -9.43
C HIS A 126 13.94 2.79 -9.30
N LEU A 127 13.00 1.94 -9.72
CA LEU A 127 13.16 0.48 -9.71
C LEU A 127 14.25 0.02 -10.69
N VAL A 128 14.35 0.63 -11.88
CA VAL A 128 15.42 0.37 -12.86
C VAL A 128 16.79 0.75 -12.26
N SER A 129 16.92 1.93 -11.64
CA SER A 129 18.19 2.35 -11.01
C SER A 129 18.67 1.42 -9.90
N ARG A 130 17.77 0.62 -9.32
CA ARG A 130 18.06 -0.38 -8.30
C ARG A 130 18.26 -1.79 -8.84
N GLY A 131 18.12 -2.00 -10.15
CA GLY A 131 18.18 -3.32 -10.79
C GLY A 131 17.00 -4.23 -10.45
N ILE A 132 15.88 -3.67 -9.97
CA ILE A 132 14.66 -4.43 -9.67
C ILE A 132 13.84 -4.64 -10.95
N LEU A 133 13.74 -3.60 -11.77
CA LEU A 133 13.12 -3.64 -13.08
C LEU A 133 14.22 -3.61 -14.16
N SER A 134 14.01 -4.35 -15.24
CA SER A 134 14.93 -4.51 -16.39
C SER A 134 14.36 -3.89 -17.64
#